data_AF-A0A3R9NBE3-F1
#
_entry.id   AF-A0A3R9NBE3-F1
#
_cell.length_a   1.000
_cell.length_b   1.000
_cell.length_c   1.000
_cell.angle_alpha   90.00
_cell.angle_beta   90.00
_cell.angle_gamma   90.00
#
_symmetry.space_group_name_H-M   'P 1'
#
loop_
_entity.id
_entity.type
_entity.pdbx_description
1 polymer ?
#
loop_
_entity_poly.entity_id
_entity_poly.type
_entity_poly.pdbx_seq_one_letter_code
_entity_poly.pdbx_strand_id
1 'polypeptide(L)'
;MAPRRGPGREDGEAVIQHGFIHSLNTYISSLLRTYLISAYLQNARLFVLLTSLFQLVSSVAQAQEFDVRDEHFPGAKRVKVEAFGRGPSGFWAEYTLDEQGWAIESRTYHHRKLNLLEQYSFTSRHKLGQERTVTTDDKRVQIFQYSYQYSPDSARIIREIGLSDSDTMYVSHNLEFDSANRPVKFTKSKGLRREVNELTELTYANDLITNYRRTEYGEKDTTVFTTTYQYNAQGNLTKEYRSVVPKSPGNWWLDNSGDQPEYSYDYSKRGPWTHRYLLRQGRKVLIAKRTFTY
;
A
#
# COMPACT_ATOMS: atom_id res chain seq x y z
N MET A 1 -89.01 18.82 -37.54
CA MET A 1 -88.30 20.11 -37.46
C MET A 1 -87.28 20.03 -36.34
N ALA A 2 -85.99 20.12 -36.63
CA ALA A 2 -84.91 20.14 -35.65
C ALA A 2 -84.15 21.47 -35.77
N PRO A 3 -83.79 22.16 -34.67
CA PRO A 3 -83.01 23.38 -34.77
C PRO A 3 -81.50 23.07 -34.79
N ARG A 4 -80.78 23.72 -35.72
CA ARG A 4 -79.32 23.78 -35.75
C ARG A 4 -78.82 24.68 -34.61
N ARG A 5 -77.95 24.17 -33.74
CA ARG A 5 -77.09 24.99 -32.86
C ARG A 5 -75.79 25.31 -33.60
N GLY A 6 -75.45 26.60 -33.67
CA GLY A 6 -74.15 27.07 -34.16
C GLY A 6 -73.05 26.85 -33.10
N PRO A 7 -71.77 26.75 -33.51
CA PRO A 7 -70.67 26.59 -32.57
C PRO A 7 -70.30 27.94 -31.93
N GLY A 8 -70.39 27.99 -30.60
CA GLY A 8 -69.80 29.04 -29.78
C GLY A 8 -68.28 28.91 -29.77
N ARG A 9 -67.60 30.05 -29.80
CA ARG A 9 -66.16 30.19 -29.95
C ARG A 9 -65.62 30.79 -28.65
N GLU A 10 -65.39 29.96 -27.65
CA GLU A 10 -64.75 30.33 -26.38
C GLU A 10 -63.90 29.15 -25.92
N ASP A 11 -62.60 29.13 -26.29
CA ASP A 11 -61.59 28.22 -25.72
C ASP A 11 -60.16 28.70 -26.06
N GLY A 12 -59.95 30.02 -26.10
CA GLY A 12 -58.68 30.63 -26.53
C GLY A 12 -57.71 30.97 -25.39
N GLU A 13 -58.21 31.42 -24.24
CA GLU A 13 -57.35 32.01 -23.18
C GLU A 13 -56.89 31.00 -22.12
N ALA A 14 -57.71 29.99 -21.79
CA ALA A 14 -57.35 28.97 -20.79
C ALA A 14 -56.22 28.03 -21.25
N VAL A 15 -56.11 27.80 -22.57
CA VAL A 15 -55.09 26.91 -23.16
C VAL A 15 -53.69 27.54 -23.11
N ILE A 16 -53.59 28.87 -23.19
CA ILE A 16 -52.32 29.60 -23.21
C ILE A 16 -51.70 29.66 -21.79
N GLN A 17 -52.51 29.84 -20.75
CA GLN A 17 -52.01 29.85 -19.36
C GLN A 17 -51.52 28.47 -18.89
N HIS A 18 -52.22 27.38 -19.26
CA HIS A 18 -51.77 26.03 -18.91
C HIS A 18 -50.48 25.60 -19.63
N GLY A 19 -50.30 26.00 -20.90
CA GLY A 19 -49.06 25.74 -21.63
C GLY A 19 -47.85 26.48 -21.04
N PHE A 20 -48.04 27.72 -20.58
CA PHE A 20 -46.96 28.51 -20.00
C PHE A 20 -46.47 27.94 -18.65
N ILE A 21 -47.40 27.58 -17.76
CA ILE A 21 -47.07 26.98 -16.45
C ILE A 21 -46.36 25.62 -16.62
N HIS A 22 -46.80 24.80 -17.59
CA HIS A 22 -46.18 23.50 -17.82
C HIS A 22 -44.77 23.63 -18.42
N SER A 23 -44.54 24.62 -19.29
CA SER A 23 -43.21 24.91 -19.85
C SER A 23 -42.23 25.43 -18.80
N LEU A 24 -42.70 26.29 -17.88
CA LEU A 24 -41.90 26.87 -16.81
C LEU A 24 -41.48 25.82 -15.78
N ASN A 25 -42.39 24.90 -15.41
CA ASN A 25 -42.09 23.81 -14.50
C ASN A 25 -41.06 22.82 -15.08
N THR A 26 -41.13 22.52 -16.38
CA THR A 26 -40.15 21.68 -17.06
C THR A 26 -38.77 22.34 -17.11
N TYR A 27 -38.74 23.66 -17.37
CA TYR A 27 -37.49 24.44 -17.39
C TYR A 27 -36.82 24.52 -16.02
N ILE A 28 -37.59 24.79 -14.96
CA ILE A 28 -37.09 24.83 -13.57
C ILE A 28 -36.60 23.45 -13.12
N SER A 29 -37.30 22.37 -13.46
CA SER A 29 -36.87 20.99 -13.16
C SER A 29 -35.56 20.62 -13.87
N SER A 30 -35.39 21.04 -15.12
CA SER A 30 -34.16 20.84 -15.89
C SER A 30 -32.96 21.58 -15.28
N LEU A 31 -33.16 22.85 -14.90
CA LEU A 31 -32.13 23.66 -14.23
C LEU A 31 -31.73 23.08 -12.88
N LEU A 32 -32.69 22.65 -12.06
CA LEU A 32 -32.43 22.00 -10.78
C LEU A 32 -31.68 20.68 -10.93
N ARG A 33 -32.05 19.84 -11.92
CA ARG A 33 -31.31 18.61 -12.22
C ARG A 33 -29.87 18.92 -12.64
N THR A 34 -29.67 19.91 -13.49
CA THR A 34 -28.33 20.30 -13.97
C THR A 34 -27.47 20.82 -12.82
N TYR A 35 -28.04 21.64 -11.93
CA TYR A 35 -27.35 22.17 -10.75
C TYR A 35 -27.00 21.07 -9.74
N LEU A 36 -27.93 20.15 -9.47
CA LEU A 36 -27.70 19.02 -8.56
C LEU A 36 -26.64 18.04 -9.10
N ILE A 37 -26.64 17.77 -10.42
CA ILE A 37 -25.62 16.96 -11.08
C ILE A 37 -24.25 17.67 -11.00
N SER A 38 -24.19 18.98 -11.23
CA SER A 38 -22.95 19.76 -11.12
C SER A 38 -22.40 19.77 -9.69
N ALA A 39 -23.25 19.96 -8.68
CA ALA A 39 -22.85 19.94 -7.27
C ALA A 39 -22.40 18.53 -6.82
N TYR A 40 -23.09 17.48 -7.29
CA TYR A 40 -22.69 16.10 -7.03
C TYR A 40 -21.34 15.77 -7.69
N LEU A 41 -21.10 16.23 -8.92
CA LEU A 41 -19.82 16.06 -9.62
C LEU A 41 -18.67 16.85 -8.96
N GLN A 42 -18.93 18.05 -8.42
CA GLN A 42 -17.93 18.81 -7.67
C GLN A 42 -17.59 18.15 -6.34
N ASN A 43 -18.59 17.67 -5.59
CA ASN A 43 -18.38 16.95 -4.34
C ASN A 43 -17.69 15.59 -4.57
N ALA A 44 -18.02 14.88 -5.65
CA ALA A 44 -17.32 13.66 -6.05
C ALA A 44 -15.86 13.93 -6.43
N ARG A 45 -15.56 15.03 -7.14
CA ARG A 45 -14.18 15.44 -7.46
C ARG A 45 -13.39 15.80 -6.20
N LEU A 46 -13.99 16.52 -5.25
CA LEU A 46 -13.36 16.86 -3.98
C LEU A 46 -13.11 15.61 -3.12
N PHE A 47 -14.07 14.67 -3.10
CA PHE A 47 -13.93 13.40 -2.38
C PHE A 47 -12.87 12.50 -3.03
N VAL A 48 -12.79 12.46 -4.36
CA VAL A 48 -11.71 11.78 -5.11
C VAL A 48 -10.36 12.45 -4.83
N LEU A 49 -10.28 13.78 -4.77
CA LEU A 49 -9.06 14.53 -4.42
C LEU A 49 -8.61 14.28 -2.97
N LEU A 50 -9.55 14.23 -2.02
CA LEU A 50 -9.24 13.98 -0.60
C LEU A 50 -8.85 12.52 -0.34
N THR A 51 -9.53 11.56 -0.99
CA THR A 51 -9.14 10.15 -0.92
C THR A 51 -7.81 9.89 -1.65
N SER A 52 -7.55 10.57 -2.76
CA SER A 52 -6.24 10.50 -3.43
C SER A 52 -5.12 11.16 -2.64
N LEU A 53 -5.38 12.24 -1.88
CA LEU A 53 -4.41 12.80 -0.93
C LEU A 53 -4.11 11.83 0.21
N PHE A 54 -5.12 11.13 0.73
CA PHE A 54 -4.97 10.13 1.79
C PHE A 54 -4.23 8.86 1.32
N GLN A 55 -4.44 8.43 0.07
CA GLN A 55 -3.73 7.27 -0.51
C GLN A 55 -2.32 7.60 -1.03
N LEU A 56 -2.07 8.87 -1.37
CA LEU A 56 -0.72 9.40 -1.60
C LEU A 56 0.11 9.47 -0.31
N VAL A 57 -0.48 9.31 0.87
CA VAL A 57 0.24 9.23 2.16
C VAL A 57 0.49 7.77 2.56
N SER A 58 -0.37 6.83 2.17
CA SER A 58 -0.21 5.41 2.50
C SER A 58 0.69 4.62 1.54
N SER A 59 1.05 5.18 0.38
CA SER A 59 1.92 4.55 -0.63
C SER A 59 3.39 4.97 -0.54
N VAL A 60 3.78 5.64 0.53
CA VAL A 60 5.10 6.28 0.67
C VAL A 60 5.77 5.91 1.99
N ALA A 61 6.58 4.85 1.92
CA ALA A 61 7.83 4.67 2.66
C ALA A 61 8.37 3.26 2.37
N GLN A 62 8.71 2.94 1.12
CA GLN A 62 9.67 1.87 0.85
C GLN A 62 11.08 2.47 0.81
N ALA A 63 11.47 3.09 1.94
CA ALA A 63 12.85 2.91 2.38
C ALA A 63 13.07 1.39 2.41
N GLN A 64 14.21 0.88 1.97
CA GLN A 64 14.51 -0.53 2.23
C GLN A 64 14.64 -0.64 3.74
N GLU A 65 13.52 -0.99 4.36
CA GLU A 65 13.40 -1.46 5.73
C GLU A 65 14.48 -2.50 5.94
N PHE A 66 15.06 -2.51 7.14
CA PHE A 66 15.99 -3.55 7.51
C PHE A 66 15.22 -4.87 7.43
N ASP A 67 15.55 -5.74 6.47
CA ASP A 67 14.90 -7.04 6.37
C ASP A 67 15.41 -7.91 7.51
N VAL A 68 14.70 -7.91 8.63
CA VAL A 68 15.10 -8.62 9.86
C VAL A 68 15.21 -10.13 9.68
N ARG A 69 14.68 -10.68 8.58
CA ARG A 69 14.72 -12.11 8.27
C ARG A 69 16.03 -12.50 7.57
N ASP A 70 16.54 -11.60 6.72
CA ASP A 70 17.61 -11.91 5.77
C ASP A 70 18.86 -11.01 5.90
N GLU A 71 18.72 -9.80 6.43
CA GLU A 71 19.85 -8.89 6.70
C GLU A 71 20.50 -9.20 8.05
N HIS A 72 21.83 -9.36 8.02
CA HIS A 72 22.65 -9.69 9.19
C HIS A 72 23.96 -8.92 9.16
N PHE A 73 24.32 -8.27 10.27
CA PHE A 73 25.49 -7.40 10.34
C PHE A 73 26.43 -7.79 11.48
N PRO A 74 27.30 -8.81 11.27
CA PRO A 74 28.21 -9.28 12.29
C PRO A 74 29.03 -8.18 12.94
N GLY A 75 29.01 -8.17 14.27
CA GLY A 75 29.72 -7.21 15.12
C GLY A 75 29.09 -5.82 15.19
N ALA A 76 28.04 -5.52 14.43
CA ALA A 76 27.27 -4.30 14.65
C ALA A 76 26.32 -4.50 15.84
N LYS A 77 26.28 -3.56 16.77
CA LYS A 77 25.34 -3.54 17.90
C LYS A 77 24.03 -2.84 17.56
N ARG A 78 24.11 -1.81 16.72
CA ARG A 78 22.95 -0.99 16.33
C ARG A 78 23.02 -0.52 14.89
N VAL A 79 21.86 -0.44 14.25
CA VAL A 79 21.69 0.19 12.94
C VAL A 79 20.60 1.24 13.04
N LYS A 80 20.93 2.50 12.72
CA LYS A 80 19.95 3.57 12.59
C LYS A 80 19.63 3.80 11.12
N VAL A 81 18.36 3.74 10.76
CA VAL A 81 17.85 4.02 9.41
C VAL A 81 17.06 5.32 9.45
N GLU A 82 17.54 6.34 8.75
CA GLU A 82 16.89 7.64 8.65
C GLU A 82 16.27 7.76 7.26
N ALA A 83 14.99 8.09 7.18
CA ALA A 83 14.28 8.31 5.93
C ALA A 83 14.28 9.80 5.56
N PHE A 84 14.53 10.10 4.29
CA PHE A 84 14.56 11.46 3.76
C PHE A 84 13.59 11.56 2.57
N GLY A 85 12.73 12.58 2.55
CA GLY A 85 11.73 12.75 1.48
C GLY A 85 10.55 11.77 1.54
N ARG A 86 9.67 11.86 0.52
CA ARG A 86 8.44 11.06 0.27
C ARG A 86 7.88 10.31 1.50
N GLY A 87 7.55 11.10 2.51
CA GLY A 87 7.11 10.76 3.87
C GLY A 87 7.27 12.02 4.75
N PRO A 88 6.61 12.12 5.91
CA PRO A 88 6.81 13.28 6.80
C PRO A 88 8.28 13.34 7.24
N SER A 89 8.86 14.54 7.29
CA SER A 89 10.23 14.70 7.80
C SER A 89 10.32 14.20 9.24
N GLY A 90 11.42 13.52 9.59
CA GLY A 90 11.69 13.13 10.97
C GLY A 90 11.38 11.68 11.30
N PHE A 91 11.00 10.85 10.33
CA PHE A 91 10.94 9.40 10.53
C PHE A 91 12.33 8.76 10.56
N TRP A 92 12.56 7.92 11.57
CA TRP A 92 13.75 7.08 11.65
C TRP A 92 13.45 5.82 12.46
N ALA A 93 14.18 4.76 12.18
CA ALA A 93 14.16 3.52 12.93
C ALA A 93 15.55 3.23 13.52
N GLU A 94 15.58 2.63 14.69
CA GLU A 94 16.79 2.06 15.29
C GLU A 94 16.58 0.57 15.56
N TYR A 95 17.50 -0.23 15.05
CA TYR A 95 17.54 -1.66 15.23
C TYR A 95 18.64 -2.00 16.24
N THR A 96 18.29 -2.76 17.27
CA THR A 96 19.24 -3.37 18.19
C THR A 96 19.55 -4.77 17.71
N LEU A 97 20.84 -5.09 17.60
CA LEU A 97 21.31 -6.37 17.09
C LEU A 97 21.90 -7.22 18.22
N ASP A 98 21.80 -8.55 18.10
CA ASP A 98 22.53 -9.49 18.94
C ASP A 98 24.02 -9.59 18.55
N GLU A 99 24.77 -10.43 19.26
CA GLU A 99 26.21 -10.61 19.01
C GLU A 99 26.52 -11.18 17.63
N GLN A 100 25.59 -11.96 17.09
CA GLN A 100 25.73 -12.54 15.75
C GLN A 100 25.49 -11.45 14.71
N GLY A 101 24.58 -10.50 14.97
CA GLY A 101 24.22 -9.40 14.08
C GLY A 101 22.76 -9.43 13.62
N TRP A 102 21.90 -10.23 14.27
CA TRP A 102 20.46 -10.32 14.01
C TRP A 102 19.71 -9.25 14.78
N ALA A 103 18.72 -8.63 14.14
CA ALA A 103 17.86 -7.67 14.82
C ALA A 103 16.95 -8.38 15.84
N ILE A 104 17.06 -7.98 17.11
CA ILE A 104 16.22 -8.48 18.21
C ILE A 104 15.14 -7.47 18.62
N GLU A 105 15.33 -6.20 18.25
CA GLU A 105 14.38 -5.13 18.52
C GLU A 105 14.50 -4.04 17.44
N SER A 106 13.37 -3.46 17.05
CA SER A 106 13.26 -2.27 16.20
C SER A 106 12.41 -1.22 16.90
N ARG A 107 12.83 0.04 16.84
CA ARG A 107 12.09 1.20 17.34
C ARG A 107 11.95 2.22 16.24
N THR A 108 10.73 2.49 15.83
CA THR A 108 10.43 3.54 14.83
C THR A 108 9.86 4.77 15.50
N TYR A 109 10.43 5.91 15.13
CA TYR A 109 10.11 7.21 15.67
C TYR A 109 9.61 8.15 14.58
N HIS A 110 8.73 9.07 14.97
CA HIS A 110 8.50 10.31 14.24
C HIS A 110 8.98 11.48 15.11
N HIS A 111 9.98 12.21 14.62
CA HIS A 111 10.80 13.13 15.40
C HIS A 111 11.40 12.44 16.64
N ARG A 112 10.85 12.71 17.82
CA ARG A 112 11.26 12.12 19.11
C ARG A 112 10.20 11.20 19.71
N LYS A 113 9.02 11.10 19.09
CA LYS A 113 7.93 10.27 19.57
C LYS A 113 8.09 8.86 19.04
N LEU A 114 8.07 7.87 19.94
CA LEU A 114 8.04 6.45 19.57
C LEU A 114 6.66 6.13 19.00
N ASN A 115 6.63 5.61 17.76
CA ASN A 115 5.41 5.22 17.09
C ASN A 115 5.25 3.70 17.02
N LEU A 116 6.37 2.98 16.87
CA LEU A 116 6.39 1.53 16.70
C LEU A 116 7.54 0.93 17.50
N LEU A 117 7.26 -0.15 18.22
CA LEU A 117 8.26 -1.02 18.82
C LEU A 117 8.01 -2.44 18.29
N GLU A 118 9.03 -3.07 17.73
CA GLU A 118 8.99 -4.46 17.29
C GLU A 118 10.03 -5.26 18.03
N GLN A 119 9.65 -6.45 18.47
CA GLN A 119 10.53 -7.36 19.20
C GLN A 119 10.55 -8.70 18.48
N TYR A 120 11.75 -9.22 18.25
CA TYR A 120 11.96 -10.43 17.46
C TYR A 120 12.50 -11.54 18.35
N SER A 121 11.96 -12.74 18.21
CA SER A 121 12.44 -13.93 18.92
C SER A 121 12.77 -15.02 17.92
N PHE A 122 13.99 -15.54 18.04
CA PHE A 122 14.52 -16.57 17.16
C PHE A 122 14.50 -17.93 17.84
N THR A 123 14.27 -18.96 17.04
CA THR A 123 14.42 -20.36 17.47
C THR A 123 15.90 -20.69 17.72
N SER A 124 16.17 -21.84 18.34
CA SER A 124 17.55 -22.34 18.53
C SER A 124 18.33 -22.57 17.24
N ARG A 125 17.65 -22.62 16.08
CA ARG A 125 18.26 -22.69 14.74
C ARG A 125 18.43 -21.31 14.09
N HIS A 126 18.31 -20.23 14.87
CA HIS A 126 18.36 -18.83 14.40
C HIS A 126 17.37 -18.53 13.28
N LYS A 127 16.15 -19.08 13.39
CA LYS A 127 15.03 -18.74 12.51
C LYS A 127 14.03 -17.88 13.26
N LEU A 128 13.50 -16.83 12.65
CA LEU A 128 12.51 -15.95 13.25
C LEU A 128 11.27 -16.78 13.62
N GLY A 129 10.99 -16.91 14.91
CA GLY A 129 9.88 -17.72 15.43
C GLY A 129 8.67 -16.86 15.78
N GLN A 130 8.92 -15.69 16.38
CA GLN A 130 7.89 -14.75 16.78
C GLN A 130 8.33 -13.31 16.56
N GLU A 131 7.34 -12.46 16.31
CA GLU A 131 7.49 -11.03 16.25
C GLU A 131 6.34 -10.39 17.02
N ARG A 132 6.64 -9.36 17.81
CA ARG A 132 5.65 -8.60 18.55
C ARG A 132 5.78 -7.13 18.18
N THR A 133 4.75 -6.59 17.57
CA THR A 133 4.64 -5.19 17.17
C THR A 133 3.75 -4.44 18.16
N VAL A 134 4.21 -3.31 18.66
CA VAL A 134 3.46 -2.40 19.53
C VAL A 134 3.43 -1.05 18.85
N THR A 135 2.26 -0.68 18.34
CA THR A 135 2.03 0.64 17.75
C THR A 135 1.44 1.56 18.81
N THR A 136 2.01 2.76 18.95
CA THR A 136 1.53 3.78 19.89
C THR A 136 1.06 4.99 19.11
N ASP A 137 -0.24 5.22 19.07
CA ASP A 137 -0.84 6.48 18.64
C ASP A 137 -1.29 7.28 19.86
N ASP A 138 -1.52 8.60 19.72
CA ASP A 138 -1.87 9.54 20.81
C ASP A 138 -3.08 9.10 21.65
N LYS A 139 -3.87 8.14 21.17
CA LYS A 139 -5.11 7.70 21.81
C LYS A 139 -5.19 6.19 22.07
N ARG A 140 -4.30 5.38 21.49
CA ARG A 140 -4.40 3.91 21.54
C ARG A 140 -3.04 3.24 21.41
N VAL A 141 -2.85 2.19 22.18
CA VAL A 141 -1.80 1.19 21.97
C VAL A 141 -2.45 0.03 21.23
N GLN A 142 -1.83 -0.41 20.14
CA GLN A 142 -2.24 -1.60 19.41
C GLN A 142 -1.10 -2.61 19.38
N ILE A 143 -1.40 -3.84 19.76
CA ILE A 143 -0.43 -4.95 19.78
C ILE A 143 -0.77 -5.93 18.66
N PHE A 144 0.24 -6.27 17.86
CA PHE A 144 0.21 -7.39 16.93
C PHE A 144 1.27 -8.41 17.35
N GLN A 145 0.93 -9.69 17.22
CA GLN A 145 1.84 -10.80 17.43
C GLN A 145 1.83 -11.69 16.20
N TYR A 146 3.00 -11.88 15.60
CA TYR A 146 3.19 -12.81 14.50
C TYR A 146 3.92 -14.06 14.99
N SER A 147 3.50 -15.21 14.46
CA SER A 147 4.16 -16.49 14.65
C SER A 147 4.44 -17.13 13.30
N TYR A 148 5.60 -17.78 13.21
CA TYR A 148 6.12 -18.33 11.97
C TYR A 148 6.20 -19.85 12.08
N GLN A 149 5.49 -20.55 11.20
CA GLN A 149 5.51 -22.01 11.10
C GLN A 149 6.40 -22.43 9.95
N TYR A 150 7.36 -23.30 10.24
CA TYR A 150 8.31 -23.80 9.26
C TYR A 150 7.95 -25.20 8.77
N SER A 151 8.52 -25.59 7.64
CA SER A 151 8.52 -26.97 7.15
C SER A 151 9.20 -27.93 8.14
N PRO A 152 8.96 -29.25 8.01
CA PRO A 152 9.56 -30.24 8.91
C PRO A 152 11.10 -30.20 8.97
N ASP A 153 11.75 -29.87 7.85
CA ASP A 153 13.20 -29.66 7.76
C ASP A 153 13.66 -28.28 8.29
N SER A 154 12.73 -27.42 8.71
CA SER A 154 12.95 -26.03 9.12
C SER A 154 13.57 -25.13 8.04
N ALA A 155 13.56 -25.54 6.78
CA ALA A 155 14.17 -24.79 5.70
C ALA A 155 13.34 -23.57 5.29
N ARG A 156 12.01 -23.67 5.33
CA ARG A 156 11.10 -22.66 4.77
C ARG A 156 9.94 -22.34 5.70
N ILE A 157 9.54 -21.07 5.72
CA ILE A 157 8.28 -20.65 6.35
C ILE A 157 7.14 -21.18 5.48
N ILE A 158 6.23 -21.95 6.06
CA ILE A 158 5.01 -22.40 5.41
C ILE A 158 3.87 -21.43 5.72
N ARG A 159 3.81 -20.91 6.96
CA ARG A 159 2.72 -20.05 7.38
C ARG A 159 3.21 -18.96 8.32
N GLU A 160 2.66 -17.77 8.14
CA GLU A 160 2.77 -16.64 9.04
C GLU A 160 1.38 -16.35 9.61
N ILE A 161 1.26 -16.26 10.93
CA ILE A 161 -0.01 -16.04 11.61
C ILE A 161 0.15 -14.80 12.50
N GLY A 162 -0.50 -13.71 12.12
CA GLY A 162 -0.63 -12.49 12.88
C GLY A 162 -1.93 -12.45 13.69
N LEU A 163 -1.85 -12.01 14.94
CA LEU A 163 -2.99 -11.77 15.81
C LEU A 163 -2.88 -10.36 16.37
N SER A 164 -3.90 -9.54 16.15
CA SER A 164 -4.05 -8.26 16.84
C SER A 164 -4.75 -8.45 18.19
N ASP A 165 -4.50 -7.56 19.14
CA ASP A 165 -5.32 -7.39 20.36
C ASP A 165 -6.81 -7.10 20.11
N SER A 166 -7.18 -6.60 18.93
CA SER A 166 -8.57 -6.43 18.48
C SER A 166 -9.22 -7.68 17.87
N ASP A 167 -8.71 -8.88 18.20
CA ASP A 167 -9.17 -10.19 17.70
C ASP A 167 -9.20 -10.35 16.16
N THR A 168 -8.44 -9.51 15.45
CA THR A 168 -8.22 -9.67 14.01
C THR A 168 -7.03 -10.58 13.78
N MET A 169 -7.28 -11.69 13.08
CA MET A 169 -6.24 -12.62 12.65
C MET A 169 -5.84 -12.36 11.19
N TYR A 170 -4.55 -12.43 10.90
CA TYR A 170 -3.97 -12.37 9.57
C TYR A 170 -3.22 -13.67 9.34
N VAL A 171 -3.45 -14.34 8.21
CA VAL A 171 -2.71 -15.55 7.88
C VAL A 171 -2.15 -15.42 6.48
N SER A 172 -0.83 -15.52 6.36
CA SER A 172 -0.14 -15.75 5.10
C SER A 172 0.25 -17.22 4.99
N HIS A 173 -0.02 -17.85 3.85
CA HIS A 173 0.26 -19.27 3.61
C HIS A 173 0.99 -19.47 2.29
N ASN A 174 2.23 -19.93 2.37
CA ASN A 174 3.07 -20.22 1.21
C ASN A 174 2.64 -21.54 0.57
N LEU A 175 2.21 -21.47 -0.68
CA LEU A 175 1.63 -22.57 -1.44
C LEU A 175 2.67 -23.29 -2.30
N GLU A 176 3.56 -22.52 -2.94
CA GLU A 176 4.54 -23.04 -3.90
C GLU A 176 5.91 -22.40 -3.64
N PHE A 177 6.96 -23.18 -3.91
CA PHE A 177 8.36 -22.78 -3.75
C PHE A 177 9.14 -23.15 -5.01
N ASP A 178 10.19 -22.37 -5.32
CA ASP A 178 11.12 -22.73 -6.39
C ASP A 178 12.18 -23.76 -5.94
N SER A 179 13.10 -24.11 -6.84
CA SER A 179 14.20 -25.05 -6.58
C SER A 179 15.21 -24.54 -5.55
N ALA A 180 15.22 -23.23 -5.24
CA ALA A 180 16.04 -22.63 -4.19
C ALA A 180 15.28 -22.51 -2.86
N ASN A 181 14.09 -23.14 -2.75
CA ASN A 181 13.19 -23.08 -1.59
C ASN A 181 12.67 -21.68 -1.24
N ARG A 182 12.64 -20.76 -2.22
CA ARG A 182 12.03 -19.43 -2.03
C ARG A 182 10.54 -19.49 -2.34
N PRO A 183 9.68 -18.78 -1.61
CA PRO A 183 8.23 -18.79 -1.87
C PRO A 183 7.93 -18.10 -3.21
N VAL A 184 7.29 -18.80 -4.13
CA VAL A 184 6.87 -18.23 -5.43
C VAL A 184 5.37 -17.94 -5.49
N LYS A 185 4.60 -18.48 -4.54
CA LYS A 185 3.16 -18.25 -4.49
C LYS A 185 2.63 -18.40 -3.07
N PHE A 186 1.81 -17.46 -2.63
CA PHE A 186 1.21 -17.51 -1.31
C PHE A 186 -0.11 -16.75 -1.24
N THR A 187 -0.96 -17.12 -0.30
CA THR A 187 -2.24 -16.45 -0.07
C THR A 187 -2.21 -15.67 1.23
N LYS A 188 -2.87 -14.52 1.28
CA LYS A 188 -3.25 -13.89 2.55
C LYS A 188 -4.75 -14.04 2.79
N SER A 189 -5.09 -14.15 4.06
CA SER A 189 -6.46 -14.13 4.56
C SER A 189 -6.54 -13.19 5.77
N LYS A 190 -7.68 -12.53 5.92
CA LYS A 190 -7.96 -11.62 7.03
C LYS A 190 -9.23 -12.02 7.75
N GLY A 191 -9.20 -11.93 9.07
CA GLY A 191 -10.33 -12.21 9.95
C GLY A 191 -10.50 -13.70 10.26
N LEU A 192 -11.43 -13.97 11.17
CA LEU A 192 -11.63 -15.31 11.73
C LEU A 192 -12.22 -16.31 10.72
N ARG A 193 -12.91 -15.82 9.68
CA ARG A 193 -13.48 -16.65 8.61
C ARG A 193 -12.42 -17.26 7.69
N ARG A 194 -11.18 -16.74 7.71
CA ARG A 194 -10.03 -17.25 6.94
C ARG A 194 -10.26 -17.34 5.43
N GLU A 195 -11.19 -16.54 4.91
CA GLU A 195 -11.38 -16.42 3.47
C GLU A 195 -10.13 -15.78 2.86
N VAL A 196 -9.64 -16.38 1.78
CA VAL A 196 -8.49 -15.87 1.04
C VAL A 196 -8.92 -14.57 0.35
N ASN A 197 -8.33 -13.46 0.77
CA ASN A 197 -8.59 -12.14 0.20
C ASN A 197 -7.48 -11.71 -0.78
N GLU A 198 -6.34 -12.41 -0.78
CA GLU A 198 -5.19 -12.07 -1.61
C GLU A 198 -4.43 -13.32 -2.06
N LEU A 199 -4.01 -13.35 -3.32
CA LEU A 199 -3.01 -14.26 -3.86
C LEU A 199 -1.80 -13.44 -4.34
N THR A 200 -0.62 -13.77 -3.87
CA THR A 200 0.64 -13.21 -4.37
C THR A 200 1.44 -14.27 -5.13
N GLU A 201 2.04 -13.87 -6.24
CA GLU A 201 2.96 -14.65 -7.06
C GLU A 201 4.28 -13.86 -7.20
N LEU A 202 5.41 -14.53 -7.00
CA LEU A 202 6.75 -13.96 -7.07
C LEU A 202 7.57 -14.67 -8.14
N THR A 203 8.34 -13.90 -8.90
CA THR A 203 9.36 -14.42 -9.81
C THR A 203 10.73 -13.92 -9.36
N TYR A 204 11.73 -14.79 -9.42
CA TYR A 204 13.09 -14.49 -8.99
C TYR A 204 14.07 -14.62 -10.16
N ALA A 205 15.12 -13.79 -10.13
CA ALA A 205 16.35 -14.00 -10.89
C ALA A 205 17.54 -13.62 -10.00
N ASN A 206 18.57 -14.48 -9.94
CA ASN A 206 19.76 -14.26 -9.12
C ASN A 206 19.44 -13.89 -7.66
N ASP A 207 18.53 -14.64 -7.02
CA ASP A 207 18.10 -14.42 -5.62
C ASP A 207 17.34 -13.12 -5.34
N LEU A 208 16.95 -12.39 -6.39
CA LEU A 208 16.20 -11.15 -6.27
C LEU A 208 14.83 -11.30 -6.93
N ILE A 209 13.79 -10.77 -6.29
CA ILE A 209 12.43 -10.74 -6.84
C ILE A 209 12.44 -9.80 -8.06
N THR A 210 12.22 -10.31 -9.26
CA THR A 210 12.09 -9.48 -10.48
C THR A 210 10.65 -9.14 -10.81
N ASN A 211 9.71 -9.95 -10.34
CA ASN A 211 8.28 -9.70 -10.52
C ASN A 211 7.52 -10.03 -9.23
N TYR A 212 6.66 -9.11 -8.83
CA TYR A 212 5.70 -9.26 -7.75
C TYR A 212 4.32 -9.04 -8.34
N ARG A 213 3.45 -10.03 -8.25
CA ARG A 213 2.06 -9.93 -8.70
C ARG A 213 1.14 -10.24 -7.54
N ARG A 214 0.22 -9.33 -7.24
CA ARG A 214 -0.77 -9.47 -6.17
C ARG A 214 -2.17 -9.38 -6.76
N THR A 215 -2.98 -10.39 -6.51
CA THR A 215 -4.40 -10.43 -6.87
C THR A 215 -5.22 -10.30 -5.60
N GLU A 216 -5.96 -9.21 -5.48
CA GLU A 216 -6.90 -8.95 -4.38
C GLU A 216 -8.30 -9.33 -4.83
N TYR A 217 -8.94 -10.20 -4.05
CA TYR A 217 -10.32 -10.64 -4.27
C TYR A 217 -11.26 -9.75 -3.44
N GLY A 218 -11.89 -8.78 -4.11
CA GLY A 218 -12.95 -7.98 -3.51
C GLY A 218 -14.31 -8.68 -3.59
N GLU A 219 -15.30 -8.16 -2.87
CA GLU A 219 -16.68 -8.70 -2.87
C GLU A 219 -17.35 -8.65 -4.26
N LYS A 220 -16.91 -7.73 -5.12
CA LYS A 220 -17.51 -7.49 -6.45
C LYS A 220 -16.53 -7.66 -7.58
N ASP A 221 -15.30 -7.20 -7.41
CA ASP A 221 -14.27 -7.17 -8.44
C ASP A 221 -12.94 -7.70 -7.91
N THR A 222 -12.15 -8.25 -8.83
CA THR A 222 -10.77 -8.66 -8.58
C THR A 222 -9.82 -7.58 -9.07
N THR A 223 -8.84 -7.20 -8.25
CA THR A 223 -7.79 -6.25 -8.64
C THR A 223 -6.43 -6.94 -8.66
N VAL A 224 -5.69 -6.79 -9.75
CA VAL A 224 -4.35 -7.34 -9.96
C VAL A 224 -3.35 -6.19 -9.97
N PHE A 225 -2.43 -6.21 -9.03
CA PHE A 225 -1.26 -5.35 -8.97
C PHE A 225 -0.07 -6.13 -9.52
N THR A 226 0.78 -5.48 -10.31
CA THR A 226 2.04 -6.07 -10.76
C THR A 226 3.14 -5.05 -10.62
N THR A 227 4.25 -5.49 -10.03
CA THR A 227 5.46 -4.71 -9.89
C THR A 227 6.62 -5.49 -10.50
N THR A 228 7.40 -4.84 -11.37
CA THR A 228 8.62 -5.41 -11.96
C THR A 228 9.83 -4.63 -11.47
N TYR A 229 10.87 -5.34 -11.05
CA TYR A 229 12.08 -4.77 -10.47
C TYR A 229 13.30 -5.04 -11.36
N GLN A 230 14.22 -4.08 -11.41
CA GLN A 230 15.52 -4.23 -12.06
C GLN A 230 16.63 -3.89 -11.09
N TYR A 231 17.74 -4.62 -11.16
CA TYR A 231 18.84 -4.51 -10.21
C TYR A 231 20.19 -4.27 -10.91
N ASN A 232 21.13 -3.62 -10.21
CA ASN A 232 22.52 -3.56 -10.66
C ASN A 232 23.28 -4.86 -10.31
N ALA A 233 24.54 -4.96 -10.76
CA ALA A 233 25.40 -6.12 -10.51
C ALA A 233 25.68 -6.38 -9.00
N GLN A 234 25.48 -5.38 -8.15
CA GLN A 234 25.61 -5.49 -6.70
C GLN A 234 24.27 -5.86 -6.00
N GLY A 235 23.23 -6.19 -6.78
CA GLY A 235 21.92 -6.60 -6.26
C GLY A 235 21.05 -5.48 -5.73
N ASN A 236 21.37 -4.22 -6.03
CA ASN A 236 20.61 -3.07 -5.55
C ASN A 236 19.56 -2.67 -6.57
N LEU A 237 18.36 -2.35 -6.10
CA LEU A 237 17.24 -1.94 -6.95
C LEU A 237 17.63 -0.70 -7.73
N THR A 238 17.53 -0.74 -9.06
CA THR A 238 17.82 0.39 -9.95
C THR A 238 16.57 0.96 -10.58
N LYS A 239 15.56 0.14 -10.89
CA LYS A 239 14.28 0.58 -11.46
C LYS A 239 13.12 -0.26 -10.95
N GLU A 240 11.94 0.35 -10.92
CA GLU A 240 10.68 -0.30 -10.57
C GLU A 240 9.58 0.15 -11.54
N TYR A 241 8.73 -0.80 -11.95
CA TYR A 241 7.58 -0.57 -12.83
C TYR A 241 6.34 -1.11 -12.14
N ARG A 242 5.25 -0.35 -12.09
CA ARG A 242 3.99 -0.74 -11.44
C ARG A 242 2.85 -0.71 -12.43
N SER A 243 1.90 -1.63 -12.28
CA SER A 243 0.64 -1.63 -13.04
C SER A 243 -0.51 -2.19 -12.23
N VAL A 244 -1.74 -1.72 -12.48
CA VAL A 244 -2.96 -2.21 -11.81
C VAL A 244 -4.08 -2.50 -12.81
N VAL A 245 -4.79 -3.63 -12.63
CA VAL A 245 -5.90 -4.08 -13.50
C VAL A 245 -7.07 -4.59 -12.65
N PRO A 246 -8.34 -4.17 -12.87
CA PRO A 246 -8.76 -3.19 -13.86
C PRO A 246 -8.28 -1.78 -13.50
N LYS A 247 -8.04 -0.95 -14.53
CA LYS A 247 -7.68 0.46 -14.34
C LYS A 247 -8.91 1.22 -13.85
N SER A 248 -9.05 1.37 -12.54
CA SER A 248 -10.09 2.27 -12.01
C SER A 248 -9.75 3.72 -12.40
N PRO A 249 -10.73 4.61 -12.57
CA PRO A 249 -10.48 6.04 -12.82
C PRO A 249 -9.62 6.71 -11.74
N GLY A 250 -9.61 6.17 -10.51
CA GLY A 250 -8.75 6.61 -9.41
C GLY A 250 -7.32 6.07 -9.46
N ASN A 251 -7.09 4.95 -10.17
CA ASN A 251 -5.78 4.30 -10.29
C ASN A 251 -5.01 4.72 -11.55
N TRP A 252 -5.58 5.61 -12.38
CA TRP A 252 -4.93 6.07 -13.61
C TRP A 252 -3.55 6.68 -13.36
N TRP A 253 -3.31 7.26 -12.17
CA TRP A 253 -2.04 7.89 -11.78
C TRP A 253 -0.92 6.90 -11.39
N LEU A 254 -1.27 5.67 -10.98
CA LEU A 254 -0.28 4.61 -10.73
C LEU A 254 0.40 4.18 -12.04
N ASP A 255 -0.33 4.21 -13.14
CA ASP A 255 0.18 3.93 -14.50
C ASP A 255 0.70 5.20 -15.21
N ASN A 256 0.05 6.36 -15.05
CA ASN A 256 0.38 7.60 -15.79
C ASN A 256 1.41 8.52 -15.11
N SER A 257 1.92 8.20 -13.92
CA SER A 257 2.93 9.07 -13.30
C SER A 257 4.30 9.00 -13.99
N GLY A 258 4.57 7.99 -14.84
CA GLY A 258 5.88 7.84 -15.49
C GLY A 258 7.06 7.82 -14.51
N ASP A 259 6.78 7.70 -13.21
CA ASP A 259 7.74 7.65 -12.12
C ASP A 259 8.30 6.23 -12.19
N GLN A 260 9.28 6.02 -13.06
CA GLN A 260 10.18 4.87 -13.04
C GLN A 260 11.30 5.29 -12.09
N PRO A 261 11.16 5.07 -10.77
CA PRO A 261 12.14 5.58 -9.83
C PRO A 261 13.48 4.91 -10.12
N GLU A 262 14.48 5.74 -10.38
CA GLU A 262 15.85 5.28 -10.53
C GLU A 262 16.60 5.46 -9.23
N TYR A 263 17.42 4.50 -8.82
CA TYR A 263 18.15 4.59 -7.55
C TYR A 263 19.66 4.50 -7.70
N SER A 264 20.37 5.13 -6.76
CA SER A 264 21.82 4.96 -6.60
C SER A 264 22.19 4.84 -5.12
N TYR A 265 23.36 4.28 -4.84
CA TYR A 265 23.76 3.88 -3.49
C TYR A 265 25.21 4.26 -3.24
N ASP A 266 25.50 4.70 -2.01
CA ASP A 266 26.86 4.83 -1.50
C ASP A 266 27.09 3.78 -0.42
N TYR A 267 28.33 3.28 -0.30
CA TYR A 267 28.67 2.14 0.56
C TYR A 267 29.69 2.50 1.62
N SER A 268 29.59 1.82 2.77
CA SER A 268 30.65 1.84 3.77
C SER A 268 31.83 0.99 3.31
N LYS A 269 32.99 1.19 3.93
CA LYS A 269 34.17 0.34 3.73
C LYS A 269 33.94 -1.13 4.11
N ARG A 270 32.92 -1.44 4.92
CA ARG A 270 32.60 -2.79 5.39
C ARG A 270 31.61 -3.54 4.49
N GLY A 271 31.19 -2.95 3.37
CA GLY A 271 30.30 -3.60 2.40
C GLY A 271 28.83 -3.15 2.40
N PRO A 272 28.17 -2.79 3.52
CA PRO A 272 26.76 -2.38 3.44
C PRO A 272 26.63 -0.98 2.86
N TRP A 273 25.51 -0.74 2.16
CA TRP A 273 25.15 0.60 1.72
C TRP A 273 24.84 1.50 2.94
N THR A 274 25.16 2.77 2.79
CA THR A 274 24.99 3.81 3.84
C THR A 274 24.07 4.92 3.39
N HIS A 275 23.99 5.18 2.09
CA HIS A 275 23.06 6.15 1.53
C HIS A 275 22.36 5.54 0.33
N ARG A 276 21.06 5.79 0.23
CA ARG A 276 20.25 5.48 -0.93
C ARG A 276 19.67 6.77 -1.47
N TYR A 277 19.79 6.96 -2.76
CA TYR A 277 19.31 8.13 -3.48
C TYR A 277 18.27 7.74 -4.51
N LEU A 278 17.28 8.60 -4.70
CA LEU A 278 16.40 8.60 -5.84
C LEU A 278 16.95 9.57 -6.90
N LEU A 279 17.09 9.10 -8.13
CA LEU A 279 17.49 9.91 -9.28
C LEU A 279 16.23 10.54 -9.88
N ARG A 280 16.13 11.87 -9.83
CA ARG A 280 15.05 12.63 -10.47
C ARG A 280 15.63 13.72 -11.34
N GLN A 281 15.29 13.71 -12.63
CA GLN A 281 15.71 14.76 -13.58
C GLN A 281 17.23 15.03 -13.53
N GLY A 282 18.04 13.96 -13.47
CA GLY A 282 19.50 14.04 -13.39
C GLY A 282 20.08 14.44 -12.02
N ARG A 283 19.25 14.61 -10.98
CA ARG A 283 19.69 14.94 -9.62
C ARG A 283 19.56 13.76 -8.66
N LYS A 284 20.52 13.60 -7.75
CA LYS A 284 20.47 12.66 -6.62
C LYS A 284 19.72 13.30 -5.45
N VAL A 285 18.62 12.69 -5.03
CA VAL A 285 17.86 13.07 -3.83
C VAL A 285 18.07 11.98 -2.78
N LEU A 286 18.68 12.30 -1.64
CA LEU A 286 18.85 11.34 -0.55
C LEU A 286 17.47 10.89 -0.06
N ILE A 287 17.24 9.58 -0.01
CA ILE A 287 15.97 9.01 0.47
C ILE A 287 16.10 8.12 1.69
N ALA A 288 17.28 7.54 1.93
CA ALA A 288 17.56 6.80 3.14
C ALA A 288 19.04 6.88 3.50
N LYS A 289 19.33 6.91 4.79
CA LYS A 289 20.68 6.79 5.34
C LYS A 289 20.72 5.71 6.40
N ARG A 290 21.74 4.86 6.35
CA ARG A 290 22.05 3.84 7.37
C ARG A 290 23.32 4.24 8.12
N THR A 291 23.25 4.24 9.45
CA THR A 291 24.39 4.46 10.34
C THR A 291 24.58 3.25 11.22
N PHE A 292 25.79 2.67 11.21
CA PHE A 292 26.12 1.45 11.94
C PHE A 292 26.97 1.79 13.18
N THR A 293 26.64 1.18 14.31
CA THR A 293 27.45 1.21 15.53
C THR A 293 27.96 -0.19 15.81
N TYR A 294 29.26 -0.36 16.00
CA TYR A 294 29.92 -1.64 16.29
C TYR A 294 30.44 -1.66 17.74
#